data_AF-A0A3C0DPP1-F1
#
_entry.id   AF-A0A3C0DPP1-F1
#
_cell.length_a   1.000
_cell.length_b   1.000
_cell.length_c   1.000
_cell.angle_alpha   90.00
_cell.angle_beta   90.00
_cell.angle_gamma   90.00
#
_symmetry.space_group_name_H-M   'P 1'
#
loop_
_entity.id
_entity.type
_entity.pdbx_description
1 polymer ?
#
loop_
_entity_poly.entity_id
_entity_poly.type
_entity_poly.pdbx_seq_one_letter_code
_entity_poly.pdbx_strand_id
1 'polypeptide(L)'
;YNALLLLQDRKAEQGFSVRVQACERVLKKITFEEKATFDAVPLFRENGLQPQPASAPEQSQSEIVPSYIKEASGVKSAYSTLDLVETIEVQFTDGIKDLADSLEKNPAKIYDYVYNKIDFELYCGSVKGADLTLRSGKGNDFDIASLLI
;
A
#
# COMPACT_ATOMS: atom_id res chain seq x y z
N TYR A 1 30.19 -56.84 10.43
CA TYR A 1 30.15 -55.37 10.52
C TYR A 1 29.56 -54.68 9.28
N ASN A 2 29.78 -55.16 8.04
CA ASN A 2 29.26 -54.48 6.84
C ASN A 2 27.78 -54.72 6.50
N ALA A 3 27.13 -55.76 7.03
CA ALA A 3 25.73 -56.06 6.68
C ALA A 3 24.68 -55.22 7.43
N LEU A 4 25.02 -54.71 8.64
CA LEU A 4 24.10 -53.92 9.45
C LEU A 4 23.99 -52.46 8.97
N LEU A 5 25.09 -51.87 8.48
CA LEU A 5 25.10 -50.52 7.91
C LEU A 5 24.19 -50.42 6.67
N LEU A 6 24.33 -51.39 5.75
CA LEU A 6 23.52 -51.47 4.53
C LEU A 6 22.01 -51.66 4.81
N LEU A 7 21.65 -52.29 5.93
CA LEU A 7 20.26 -52.43 6.34
C LEU A 7 19.70 -51.13 6.94
N GLN A 8 20.53 -50.32 7.61
CA GLN A 8 20.14 -48.99 8.07
C GLN A 8 19.94 -48.03 6.90
N ASP A 9 20.81 -48.07 5.90
CA ASP A 9 20.69 -47.24 4.69
C ASP A 9 19.45 -47.61 3.87
N ARG A 10 19.16 -48.91 3.67
CA ARG A 10 17.92 -49.34 3.00
C ARG A 10 16.65 -48.94 3.77
N LYS A 11 16.68 -48.91 5.10
CA LYS A 11 15.55 -48.43 5.92
C LYS A 11 15.38 -46.91 5.81
N ALA A 12 16.47 -46.15 5.70
CA ALA A 12 16.43 -44.70 5.47
C ALA A 12 15.90 -44.35 4.06
N GLU A 13 16.33 -45.08 3.04
CA GLU A 13 15.83 -44.94 1.66
C GLU A 13 14.34 -45.30 1.54
N GLN A 14 13.89 -46.37 2.20
CA GLN A 14 12.47 -46.71 2.24
C GLN A 14 11.64 -45.66 3.00
N GLY A 15 12.17 -45.11 4.10
CA GLY A 15 11.53 -44.01 4.82
C GLY A 15 11.43 -42.72 3.98
N PHE A 16 12.42 -42.43 3.15
CA PHE A 16 12.43 -41.30 2.23
C PHE A 16 11.41 -41.49 1.08
N SER A 17 11.37 -42.67 0.46
CA SER A 17 10.38 -43.02 -0.58
C SER A 17 8.93 -42.88 -0.09
N VAL A 18 8.64 -43.29 1.15
CA VAL A 18 7.28 -43.20 1.72
C VAL A 18 6.88 -41.75 1.96
N ARG A 19 7.81 -40.87 2.37
CA ARG A 19 7.55 -39.44 2.57
C ARG A 19 7.37 -38.69 1.25
N VAL A 20 8.15 -39.01 0.23
CA VAL A 20 7.98 -38.47 -1.13
C VAL A 20 6.62 -38.87 -1.70
N GLN A 21 6.23 -40.15 -1.59
CA GLN A 21 4.91 -40.63 -2.02
C GLN A 21 3.75 -40.03 -1.20
N ALA A 22 3.97 -39.66 0.06
CA ALA A 22 2.99 -38.94 0.85
C ALA A 22 2.84 -37.50 0.36
N CYS A 23 3.95 -36.83 0.03
CA CYS A 23 3.95 -35.46 -0.50
C CYS A 23 3.30 -35.40 -1.89
N GLU A 24 3.59 -36.34 -2.79
CA GLU A 24 2.93 -36.44 -4.10
C GLU A 24 1.41 -36.66 -3.99
N ARG A 25 0.96 -37.44 -3.00
CA ARG A 25 -0.48 -37.63 -2.74
C ARG A 25 -1.16 -36.36 -2.26
N VAL A 26 -0.45 -35.50 -1.52
CA VAL A 26 -0.97 -34.20 -1.08
C VAL A 26 -0.98 -33.20 -2.25
N LEU A 27 0.10 -33.15 -3.05
CA LEU A 27 0.19 -32.27 -4.22
C LEU A 27 -0.89 -32.59 -5.28
N LYS A 28 -1.21 -33.87 -5.50
CA LYS A 28 -2.32 -34.29 -6.38
C LYS A 28 -3.72 -33.88 -5.89
N LYS A 29 -3.88 -33.47 -4.62
CA LYS A 29 -5.14 -32.92 -4.09
C LYS A 29 -5.22 -31.39 -4.22
N ILE A 30 -4.10 -30.73 -4.51
CA ILE A 30 -3.99 -29.27 -4.58
C ILE A 30 -4.07 -28.79 -6.04
N THR A 31 -3.99 -29.68 -7.03
CA THR A 31 -4.20 -29.33 -8.44
C THR A 31 -5.64 -28.87 -8.63
N PHE A 32 -5.78 -27.56 -8.80
CA PHE A 32 -6.98 -26.84 -9.16
C PHE A 32 -7.60 -27.45 -10.43
N GLU A 33 -8.78 -28.05 -10.32
CA GLU A 33 -9.62 -28.30 -11.49
C GLU A 33 -10.21 -26.96 -11.92
N GLU A 34 -9.87 -26.50 -13.11
CA GLU A 34 -10.57 -25.40 -13.76
C GLU A 34 -11.99 -25.86 -14.11
N LYS A 35 -12.89 -25.82 -13.12
CA LYS A 35 -14.33 -25.86 -13.38
C LYS A 35 -14.80 -24.45 -13.68
N ALA A 36 -14.51 -24.02 -14.89
CA ALA A 36 -15.10 -22.83 -15.47
C ALA A 36 -15.88 -23.20 -16.74
N THR A 37 -16.96 -23.96 -16.59
CA THR A 37 -18.14 -23.67 -17.40
C THR A 37 -19.01 -22.75 -16.57
N PHE A 38 -18.79 -21.45 -16.75
CA PHE A 38 -19.67 -20.43 -16.24
C PHE A 38 -20.94 -20.51 -17.09
N ASP A 39 -21.93 -21.28 -16.64
CA ASP A 39 -23.25 -21.27 -17.25
C ASP A 39 -23.71 -19.81 -17.25
N ALA A 40 -23.96 -19.27 -18.44
CA ALA A 40 -24.34 -17.88 -18.63
C ALA A 40 -25.67 -17.62 -17.91
N VAL A 41 -25.59 -17.22 -16.65
CA VAL A 41 -26.73 -16.65 -15.93
C VAL A 41 -27.05 -15.35 -16.66
N PRO A 42 -28.24 -15.20 -17.27
CA PRO A 42 -28.60 -13.93 -17.88
C PRO A 42 -28.66 -12.87 -16.78
N LEU A 43 -27.75 -11.91 -16.83
CA LEU A 43 -27.59 -10.83 -15.84
C LEU A 43 -28.78 -9.86 -15.80
N PHE A 44 -29.84 -10.13 -16.57
CA PHE A 44 -31.02 -9.29 -16.63
C PHE A 44 -32.25 -10.14 -16.37
N ARG A 45 -32.75 -10.07 -15.13
CA ARG A 45 -34.17 -10.27 -14.90
C ARG A 45 -34.84 -9.10 -15.61
N GLU A 46 -35.61 -9.35 -16.66
CA GLU A 46 -36.53 -8.34 -17.22
C GLU A 46 -37.54 -8.00 -16.13
N ASN A 47 -37.15 -7.12 -15.20
CA ASN A 47 -38.10 -6.37 -14.42
C ASN A 47 -38.77 -5.47 -15.47
N GLY A 48 -40.02 -5.76 -15.82
CA GLY A 48 -40.83 -5.12 -16.87
C GLY A 48 -41.11 -3.62 -16.68
N LEU A 49 -40.16 -2.88 -16.13
CA LEU A 49 -40.07 -1.44 -16.17
C LEU A 49 -39.63 -1.07 -17.58
N GLN A 50 -40.55 -0.55 -18.37
CA GLN A 50 -40.23 0.02 -19.67
C GLN A 50 -39.15 1.11 -19.49
N PRO A 51 -38.10 1.14 -20.32
CA PRO A 51 -37.10 2.18 -20.24
C PRO A 51 -37.77 3.53 -20.52
N GLN A 52 -37.72 4.44 -19.55
CA GLN A 52 -38.05 5.84 -19.82
C GLN A 52 -36.98 6.40 -20.76
N PRO A 53 -37.36 7.20 -21.78
CA PRO A 53 -36.37 7.84 -22.64
C PRO A 53 -35.45 8.69 -21.77
N ALA A 54 -34.14 8.45 -21.88
CA ALA A 54 -33.15 9.22 -21.16
C ALA A 54 -33.30 10.70 -21.51
N SER A 55 -33.71 11.53 -20.55
CA SER A 55 -33.52 12.98 -20.65
C SER A 55 -32.03 13.24 -20.76
N ALA A 56 -31.63 14.06 -21.72
CA ALA A 56 -30.22 14.43 -21.93
C ALA A 56 -29.60 14.85 -20.58
N PRO A 57 -28.36 14.41 -20.25
CA PRO A 57 -27.71 14.86 -19.04
C PRO A 57 -27.65 16.38 -19.09
N GLU A 58 -28.20 17.04 -18.07
CA GLU A 58 -28.06 18.47 -17.89
C GLU A 58 -26.56 18.73 -17.70
N GLN A 59 -25.91 19.23 -18.74
CA GLN A 59 -24.49 19.52 -18.73
C GLN A 59 -24.26 20.69 -17.77
N SER A 60 -24.00 20.37 -16.50
CA SER A 60 -23.44 21.32 -15.56
C SER A 60 -22.05 21.72 -16.08
N GLN A 61 -21.97 22.90 -16.68
CA GLN A 61 -20.72 23.53 -17.11
C GLN A 61 -19.97 24.07 -15.88
N SER A 62 -19.60 23.20 -14.93
CA SER A 62 -18.55 23.57 -13.99
C SER A 62 -17.22 23.53 -14.74
N GLU A 63 -16.67 24.70 -15.04
CA GLU A 63 -15.32 24.83 -15.57
C GLU A 63 -14.35 24.08 -14.64
N ILE A 64 -13.60 23.12 -15.18
CA ILE A 64 -12.61 22.36 -14.41
C ILE A 64 -11.46 23.34 -14.10
N VAL A 65 -11.56 24.06 -13.00
CA VAL A 65 -10.48 24.92 -12.48
C VAL A 65 -9.55 24.03 -11.64
N PRO A 66 -8.30 23.81 -12.05
CA PRO A 66 -7.37 23.04 -11.25
C PRO A 66 -7.08 23.75 -9.92
N SER A 67 -7.01 22.97 -8.84
CA SER A 67 -6.84 23.47 -7.46
C SER A 67 -5.54 24.25 -7.22
N TYR A 68 -4.55 24.15 -8.11
CA TYR A 68 -3.29 24.89 -8.02
C TYR A 68 -3.38 26.36 -8.54
N ILE A 69 -4.49 26.76 -9.17
CA ILE A 69 -4.69 28.15 -9.63
C ILE A 69 -5.33 28.97 -8.50
N LYS A 70 -4.48 29.49 -7.60
CA LYS A 70 -4.87 30.30 -6.42
C LYS A 70 -5.83 31.46 -6.72
N GLU A 71 -5.72 32.06 -7.90
CA GLU A 71 -6.47 33.26 -8.31
C GLU A 71 -7.90 32.94 -8.80
N ALA A 72 -8.12 31.74 -9.36
CA ALA A 72 -9.38 31.34 -10.00
C ALA A 72 -10.25 30.46 -9.07
N SER A 73 -9.63 29.75 -8.14
CA SER A 73 -10.35 28.98 -7.14
C SER A 73 -10.80 29.91 -6.00
N GLY A 74 -11.98 30.53 -6.11
CA GLY A 74 -12.69 31.14 -4.96
C GLY A 74 -13.05 30.14 -3.84
N VAL A 75 -12.43 28.95 -3.87
CA VAL A 75 -12.51 27.87 -2.90
C VAL A 75 -11.66 28.27 -1.70
N LYS A 76 -12.31 28.60 -0.58
CA LYS A 76 -11.63 28.61 0.72
C LYS A 76 -10.95 27.25 0.89
N SER A 77 -9.66 27.28 1.21
CA SER A 77 -8.88 26.10 1.57
C SER A 77 -9.71 25.18 2.47
N ALA A 78 -9.93 23.93 2.02
CA ALA A 78 -10.77 22.95 2.71
C ALA A 78 -10.14 22.40 4.00
N TYR A 79 -8.89 22.79 4.29
CA TYR A 79 -8.15 22.37 5.47
C TYR A 79 -8.52 23.20 6.71
N SER A 80 -8.63 22.51 7.83
CA SER A 80 -8.92 23.12 9.13
C SER A 80 -7.63 23.46 9.87
N THR A 81 -7.68 24.39 10.83
CA THR A 81 -6.50 24.69 11.67
C THR A 81 -6.09 23.49 12.53
N LEU A 82 -6.98 22.51 12.74
CA LEU A 82 -6.67 21.28 13.46
C LEU A 82 -5.69 20.40 12.67
N ASP A 83 -5.63 20.57 11.35
CA ASP A 83 -4.75 19.79 10.46
C ASP A 83 -3.28 20.20 10.61
N LEU A 84 -3.01 21.36 11.24
CA LEU A 84 -1.67 21.91 11.50
C LEU A 84 -1.19 21.68 12.94
N VAL A 85 -1.99 20.99 13.76
CA VAL A 85 -1.66 20.70 15.15
C VAL A 85 -0.77 19.47 15.21
N GLU A 86 0.20 19.49 16.13
CA GLU A 86 1.04 18.32 16.40
C GLU A 86 0.20 17.10 16.78
N THR A 87 0.63 15.94 16.28
CA THR A 87 0.06 14.64 16.63
C THR A 87 1.17 13.75 17.20
N ILE A 88 0.81 12.53 17.62
CA ILE A 88 1.79 11.58 18.16
C ILE A 88 2.88 11.26 17.12
N GLU A 89 2.50 11.20 15.84
CA GLU A 89 3.40 10.88 14.71
C GLU A 89 4.13 12.13 14.18
N VAL A 90 3.51 13.30 14.29
CA VAL A 90 4.00 14.58 13.76
C VAL A 90 4.28 15.54 14.92
N GLN A 91 5.54 15.58 15.37
CA GLN A 91 6.00 16.51 16.40
C GLN A 91 7.03 17.48 15.81
N PHE A 92 6.88 18.78 16.07
CA PHE A 92 7.79 19.80 15.56
C PHE A 92 8.99 19.94 16.51
N THR A 93 9.84 18.91 16.52
CA THR A 93 11.08 18.91 17.29
C THR A 93 12.04 19.98 16.77
N ASP A 94 12.97 20.43 17.62
CA ASP A 94 13.91 21.48 17.25
C ASP A 94 14.74 21.11 16.01
N GLY A 95 15.11 19.83 15.86
CA GLY A 95 15.83 19.36 14.67
C GLY A 95 15.04 19.48 13.35
N ILE A 96 13.72 19.30 13.40
CA ILE A 96 12.84 19.50 12.22
C ILE A 96 12.70 20.99 11.92
N LYS A 97 12.56 21.84 12.95
CA LYS A 97 12.50 23.30 12.79
C LYS A 97 13.81 23.84 12.21
N ASP A 98 14.95 23.38 12.71
CA ASP A 98 16.28 23.75 12.24
C ASP A 98 16.49 23.32 10.78
N LEU A 99 16.05 22.11 10.41
CA LEU A 99 16.08 21.66 9.02
C LEU A 99 15.21 22.56 8.14
N ALA A 100 13.98 22.85 8.56
CA ALA A 100 13.08 23.73 7.81
C ALA A 100 13.66 25.14 7.65
N ASP A 101 14.27 25.70 8.70
CA ASP A 101 14.95 27.00 8.64
C ASP A 101 16.17 26.97 7.70
N SER A 102 16.97 25.90 7.72
CA SER A 102 18.10 25.72 6.80
C SER A 102 17.68 25.66 5.33
N LEU A 103 16.44 25.22 5.07
CA LEU A 103 15.83 25.13 3.74
C LEU A 103 14.93 26.34 3.43
N GLU A 104 15.05 27.43 4.20
CA GLU A 104 14.27 28.68 4.05
C GLU A 104 12.75 28.46 4.09
N LYS A 105 12.28 27.39 4.74
CA LYS A 105 10.87 26.96 4.79
C LYS A 105 10.24 26.81 3.40
N ASN A 106 11.06 26.51 2.39
CA ASN A 106 10.60 26.33 1.03
C ASN A 106 10.13 24.88 0.81
N PRO A 107 8.85 24.65 0.47
CA PRO A 107 8.30 23.29 0.35
C PRO A 107 8.98 22.46 -0.75
N ALA A 108 9.45 23.09 -1.84
CA ALA A 108 10.15 22.39 -2.90
C ALA A 108 11.53 21.91 -2.42
N LYS A 109 12.27 22.73 -1.66
CA LYS A 109 13.56 22.35 -1.08
C LYS A 109 13.40 21.26 -0.02
N ILE A 110 12.35 21.33 0.80
CA ILE A 110 12.02 20.33 1.81
C ILE A 110 11.72 18.98 1.15
N TYR A 111 10.86 18.98 0.13
CA TYR A 111 10.55 17.76 -0.63
C TYR A 111 11.81 17.16 -1.27
N ASP A 112 12.63 18.00 -1.92
CA ASP A 112 13.88 17.56 -2.54
C ASP A 112 14.88 16.99 -1.52
N TYR A 113 14.96 17.58 -0.32
CA TYR A 113 15.75 17.02 0.78
C TYR A 113 15.23 15.63 1.17
N VAL A 114 13.94 15.49 1.47
CA VAL A 114 13.36 14.22 1.91
C VAL A 114 13.54 13.15 0.84
N TYR A 115 13.26 13.48 -0.43
CA TYR A 115 13.40 12.56 -1.56
C TYR A 115 14.83 12.06 -1.77
N ASN A 116 15.83 12.93 -1.59
CA ASN A 116 17.23 12.59 -1.84
C ASN A 116 17.99 12.08 -0.59
N LYS A 117 17.47 12.32 0.62
CA LYS A 117 18.20 12.04 1.88
C LYS A 117 17.55 10.97 2.75
N ILE A 118 16.28 10.68 2.57
CA ILE A 118 15.56 9.69 3.38
C ILE A 118 15.35 8.42 2.57
N ASP A 119 15.92 7.31 3.05
CA ASP A 119 15.78 6.01 2.41
C ASP A 119 14.43 5.38 2.76
N PHE A 120 13.82 4.71 1.78
CA PHE A 120 12.61 3.93 2.01
C PHE A 120 12.93 2.60 2.72
N GLU A 121 12.18 2.28 3.77
CA GLU A 121 12.28 1.03 4.52
C GLU A 121 10.91 0.34 4.62
N LEU A 122 10.88 -0.96 4.38
CA LEU A 122 9.64 -1.73 4.31
C LEU A 122 9.21 -2.22 5.70
N TYR A 123 8.20 -1.59 6.29
CA TYR A 123 7.49 -2.07 7.48
C TYR A 123 6.06 -1.54 7.52
N CYS A 124 5.19 -2.23 8.26
CA CYS A 124 3.78 -1.90 8.34
C CYS A 124 3.47 -0.95 9.53
N GLY A 125 2.59 0.02 9.28
CA GLY A 125 2.10 0.98 10.28
C GLY A 125 3.02 2.18 10.51
N SER A 126 2.53 3.16 11.27
CA SER A 126 3.34 4.28 11.76
C SER A 126 4.12 3.83 12.99
N VAL A 127 5.45 3.89 12.93
CA VAL A 127 6.30 3.33 13.98
C VAL A 127 7.33 4.36 14.45
N LYS A 128 7.93 5.10 13.52
CA LYS A 128 9.00 6.04 13.82
C LYS A 128 8.48 7.48 13.97
N GLY A 129 7.43 7.84 13.25
CA GLY A 129 6.99 9.22 13.11
C GLY A 129 8.05 10.12 12.46
N ALA A 130 7.84 11.43 12.56
CA ALA A 130 8.70 12.44 11.93
C ALA A 130 10.13 12.49 12.52
N ASP A 131 10.25 12.56 13.85
CA ASP A 131 11.54 12.81 14.52
C ASP A 131 12.53 11.65 14.35
N LEU A 132 12.09 10.40 14.55
CA LEU A 132 12.98 9.25 14.37
C LEU A 132 13.31 9.00 12.89
N THR A 133 12.42 9.35 11.96
CA THR A 133 12.72 9.26 10.52
C THR A 133 13.81 10.22 10.12
N LEU A 134 13.76 11.47 10.59
CA LEU A 134 14.83 12.44 10.35
C LEU A 134 16.17 11.97 10.95
N ARG A 135 16.16 11.45 12.18
CA ARG A 135 17.37 10.97 12.87
C ARG A 135 17.97 9.71 12.25
N SER A 136 17.13 8.77 11.85
CA SER A 136 17.57 7.50 11.28
C SER A 136 17.86 7.57 9.78
N GLY A 137 17.42 8.65 9.12
CA GLY A 137 17.56 8.86 7.68
C GLY A 137 16.77 7.85 6.85
N LYS A 138 15.79 7.15 7.44
CA LYS A 138 15.01 6.13 6.75
C LYS A 138 13.63 5.90 7.36
N GLY A 139 12.63 5.63 6.55
CA GLY A 139 11.27 5.39 7.00
C GLY A 139 10.39 4.71 5.96
N ASN A 140 9.22 4.24 6.37
CA ASN A 140 8.17 3.82 5.46
C ASN A 140 7.37 5.03 4.95
N ASP A 141 6.34 4.76 4.15
CA ASP A 141 5.46 5.76 3.59
C ASP A 141 4.75 6.63 4.65
N PHE A 142 4.25 6.02 5.73
CA PHE A 142 3.61 6.75 6.82
C PHE A 142 4.58 7.71 7.50
N ASP A 143 5.75 7.21 7.90
CA ASP A 143 6.70 8.01 8.68
C ASP A 143 7.39 9.09 7.83
N ILE A 144 7.65 8.82 6.54
CA ILE A 144 8.13 9.84 5.59
C ILE A 144 7.08 10.92 5.35
N ALA A 145 5.79 10.54 5.23
CA ALA A 145 4.71 11.51 5.11
C ALA A 145 4.59 12.37 6.38
N SER A 146 4.73 11.78 7.56
CA SER A 146 4.75 12.50 8.83
C SER A 146 5.89 13.52 8.93
N LEU A 147 7.06 13.23 8.35
CA LEU A 147 8.18 14.18 8.29
C LEU A 147 7.93 15.36 7.34
N LEU A 148 7.06 15.21 6.34
CA LEU A 148 6.75 16.27 5.36
C LEU A 148 5.71 17.28 5.86
N ILE A 149 5.00 16.97 6.95
CA ILE A 149 3.99 17.85 7.58
C ILE A 149 4.67 18.80 8.56
#